data_AF-A0A4U1GJ81-F1
#
_entry.id   AF-A0A4U1GJ81-F1
#
_cell.length_a   1.000
_cell.length_b   1.000
_cell.length_c   1.000
_cell.angle_alpha   90.00
_cell.angle_beta   90.00
_cell.angle_gamma   90.00
#
_symmetry.space_group_name_H-M   'P 1'
#
loop_
_entity.id
_entity.type
_entity.pdbx_description
1 polymer ?
#
loop_
_entity_poly.entity_id
_entity_poly.type
_entity_poly.pdbx_seq_one_letter_code
_entity_poly.pdbx_strand_id
1 'polypeptide(L)'
;MSLKAIIDGIIRDKHRSLSWLAISMGKTFDGLRLGLINESIKYKDILLMAEILEVSPCCFFNTEGLDADQNMVAEPAVEYGDLKSTLKSCKEMVATLKDQINDKERIITLLSKAQPDKL
;
A
#
# COMPACT_ATOMS: atom_id res chain seq x y z
N MET A 1 10.87 3.26 -18.06
CA MET A 1 11.45 4.45 -18.72
C MET A 1 12.57 5.05 -17.86
N SER A 2 13.58 5.72 -18.46
CA SER A 2 14.62 6.40 -17.66
C SER A 2 14.09 7.69 -17.04
N LEU A 3 14.64 8.08 -15.88
CA LEU A 3 14.25 9.32 -15.19
C LEU A 3 14.32 10.53 -16.13
N LYS A 4 15.39 10.62 -16.93
CA LYS A 4 15.55 11.68 -17.94
C LYS A 4 14.36 11.77 -18.91
N ALA A 5 13.90 10.65 -19.44
CA ALA A 5 12.82 10.63 -20.42
C ALA A 5 11.49 11.10 -19.81
N ILE A 6 11.23 10.71 -18.56
CA ILE A 6 10.06 11.15 -17.79
C ILE A 6 10.09 12.68 -17.61
N ILE A 7 11.23 13.21 -17.14
CA ILE A 7 11.40 14.65 -16.93
C ILE A 7 11.28 15.43 -18.24
N ASP A 8 11.91 14.97 -19.32
CA ASP A 8 11.78 15.59 -20.64
C ASP A 8 10.32 15.59 -21.14
N GLY A 9 9.53 14.56 -20.79
CA GLY A 9 8.09 14.51 -21.03
C GLY A 9 7.34 15.62 -20.31
N ILE A 10 7.48 15.67 -18.99
CA ILE A 10 6.79 16.65 -18.13
C ILE A 10 7.15 18.09 -18.52
N ILE A 11 8.43 18.35 -18.78
CA ILE A 11 8.92 19.67 -19.18
C ILE A 11 8.32 20.11 -20.52
N ARG A 12 8.22 19.18 -21.49
CA ARG A 12 7.63 19.44 -22.80
C ARG A 12 6.14 19.78 -22.68
N ASP A 13 5.40 19.03 -21.86
CA ASP A 13 3.97 19.25 -21.64
C ASP A 13 3.69 20.60 -20.95
N LYS A 14 4.63 21.07 -20.13
CA LYS A 14 4.60 22.40 -19.51
C LYS A 14 5.17 23.53 -20.38
N HIS A 15 5.56 23.25 -21.63
CA HIS A 15 6.24 24.20 -22.52
C HIS A 15 7.47 24.88 -21.88
N ARG A 16 8.22 24.14 -21.06
CA ARG A 16 9.46 24.59 -20.43
C ARG A 16 10.68 23.97 -21.10
N SER A 17 11.87 24.38 -20.67
CA SER A 17 13.14 23.80 -21.10
C SER A 17 13.89 23.20 -19.93
N LEU A 18 14.81 22.26 -20.19
CA LEU A 18 15.67 21.69 -19.16
C LEU A 18 16.58 22.75 -18.52
N SER A 19 17.00 23.77 -19.29
CA SER A 19 17.74 24.93 -18.77
C SER A 19 16.91 25.73 -17.75
N TRP A 20 15.61 25.90 -18.00
CA TRP A 20 14.71 26.55 -17.05
C TRP A 20 14.60 25.76 -15.73
N LEU A 21 14.49 24.43 -15.81
CA LEU A 21 14.45 23.58 -14.61
C LEU A 21 15.76 23.68 -13.82
N ALA A 22 16.91 23.62 -14.50
CA ALA A 22 18.21 23.75 -13.86
C ALA A 22 18.34 25.07 -13.09
N ILE A 23 17.96 26.19 -13.71
CA ILE A 23 17.95 27.52 -13.06
C ILE A 23 17.03 27.53 -11.85
N SER A 24 15.81 26.99 -11.99
CA SER A 24 14.82 26.94 -10.91
C SER A 24 15.28 26.08 -9.72
N MET A 25 16.07 25.03 -9.98
CA MET A 25 16.68 24.18 -8.96
C MET A 25 17.99 24.74 -8.37
N GLY A 26 18.49 25.89 -8.87
CA GLY A 26 19.78 26.42 -8.49
C GLY A 26 20.97 25.54 -8.91
N LYS A 27 20.83 24.81 -10.02
CA LYS A 27 21.86 23.91 -10.58
C LYS A 27 22.34 24.41 -11.95
N THR A 28 23.53 23.98 -12.35
CA THR A 28 23.99 24.17 -13.73
C THR A 28 23.26 23.23 -14.67
N PHE A 29 23.06 23.66 -15.93
CA PHE A 29 22.43 22.84 -16.97
C PHE A 29 23.14 21.49 -17.13
N ASP A 30 24.47 21.51 -17.26
CA ASP A 30 25.26 20.28 -17.42
C ASP A 30 25.21 19.40 -16.19
N GLY A 31 25.19 19.99 -14.99
CA GLY A 31 25.09 19.25 -13.73
C GLY A 31 23.75 18.51 -13.60
N LEU A 32 22.64 19.19 -13.90
CA LEU A 32 21.31 18.55 -13.90
C LEU A 32 21.22 17.48 -15.00
N ARG A 33 21.66 17.80 -16.22
CA ARG A 33 21.63 16.86 -17.35
C ARG A 33 22.45 15.60 -17.05
N LEU A 34 23.67 15.75 -16.53
CA LEU A 34 24.53 14.63 -16.18
C LEU A 34 23.93 13.78 -15.05
N GLY A 35 23.36 14.43 -14.03
CA GLY A 35 22.68 13.73 -12.93
C GLY A 35 21.46 12.93 -13.40
N LEU A 36 20.68 13.46 -14.34
CA LEU A 36 19.54 12.76 -14.93
C LEU A 36 19.95 11.59 -15.83
N ILE A 37 21.05 11.73 -16.59
CA ILE A 37 21.60 10.66 -17.44
C ILE A 37 22.18 9.52 -16.59
N ASN A 38 22.91 9.87 -15.54
CA ASN A 38 23.60 8.92 -14.66
C ASN A 38 22.70 8.40 -13.52
N GLU A 39 21.45 8.85 -13.46
CA GLU A 39 20.48 8.51 -12.40
C GLU A 39 21.03 8.76 -10.97
N SER A 40 21.88 9.78 -10.82
CA SER A 40 22.57 10.12 -9.57
C SER A 40 21.98 11.35 -8.85
N ILE A 41 20.71 11.65 -9.12
CA ILE A 41 19.98 12.74 -8.49
C ILE A 41 19.69 12.39 -7.02
N LYS A 42 19.98 13.32 -6.11
CA LYS A 42 19.75 13.13 -4.68
C LYS A 42 18.25 13.19 -4.37
N TYR A 43 17.80 12.46 -3.35
CA TYR A 43 16.39 12.48 -2.92
C TYR A 43 15.81 13.89 -2.70
N LYS A 44 16.56 14.79 -2.05
CA LYS A 44 16.12 16.18 -1.85
C LYS A 44 15.92 16.92 -3.17
N ASP A 45 16.76 16.65 -4.17
CA ASP A 45 16.63 17.23 -5.50
C ASP A 45 15.41 16.66 -6.24
N ILE A 46 15.04 15.41 -5.99
CA ILE A 46 13.82 14.79 -6.52
C ILE A 46 12.58 15.51 -5.97
N LEU A 47 12.53 15.75 -4.66
CA LEU A 47 11.41 16.49 -4.03
C LEU A 47 11.31 17.92 -4.56
N LEU A 48 12.44 18.63 -4.64
CA LEU A 48 12.47 19.99 -5.18
C LEU A 48 12.04 20.03 -6.65
N MET A 49 12.48 19.06 -7.45
CA MET A 49 12.08 18.94 -8.85
C MET A 49 10.59 18.66 -8.99
N ALA A 50 10.01 17.81 -8.14
CA ALA A 50 8.56 17.57 -8.08
C ALA A 50 7.78 18.84 -7.73
N GLU A 51 8.27 19.61 -6.75
CA GLU A 51 7.67 20.88 -6.35
C GLU A 51 7.69 21.90 -7.49
N ILE A 52 8.86 22.12 -8.12
CA ILE A 52 9.01 23.05 -9.25
C ILE A 52 8.17 22.62 -10.46
N LEU A 53 8.10 21.32 -10.71
CA LEU A 53 7.31 20.74 -11.80
C LEU A 53 5.84 20.57 -11.40
N GLU A 54 5.42 20.93 -10.19
CA GLU A 54 4.06 20.77 -9.65
C GLU A 54 3.45 19.39 -9.96
N VAL A 55 4.24 18.33 -9.76
CA VAL A 55 3.83 16.94 -9.94
C VAL A 55 4.09 16.16 -8.66
N SER A 56 3.40 15.02 -8.48
CA SER A 56 3.76 14.09 -7.42
C SER A 56 5.16 13.51 -7.67
N PRO A 57 6.04 13.42 -6.66
CA PRO A 57 7.33 12.72 -6.79
C PRO A 57 7.19 11.29 -7.32
N CYS A 58 6.05 10.63 -7.07
CA CYS A 58 5.76 9.30 -7.58
C CYS A 58 5.83 9.19 -9.10
N CYS A 59 5.55 10.28 -9.83
CA CYS A 59 5.60 10.31 -11.29
C CYS A 59 7.01 10.06 -11.85
N PHE A 60 8.06 10.26 -11.06
CA PHE A 60 9.45 10.07 -11.48
C PHE A 60 9.93 8.62 -11.40
N PHE A 61 9.14 7.74 -10.78
CA PHE A 61 9.47 6.34 -10.59
C PHE A 61 8.55 5.51 -11.47
N ASN A 62 9.10 4.53 -12.20
CA ASN A 62 8.25 3.59 -12.94
C ASN A 62 7.49 2.74 -11.92
N THR A 63 6.18 2.95 -11.84
CA THR A 63 5.26 2.02 -11.17
C THR A 63 4.80 0.91 -12.11
N GLU A 64 5.09 1.01 -13.42
CA GLU A 64 4.90 -0.04 -14.41
C GLU A 64 5.93 -1.16 -14.15
N GLY A 65 5.51 -2.15 -13.36
CA GLY A 65 6.39 -3.18 -12.77
C GLY A 65 6.12 -3.44 -11.30
N LEU A 66 5.24 -2.67 -10.64
CA LEU A 66 4.66 -3.02 -9.33
C LEU A 66 3.44 -3.97 -9.47
N ASP A 67 3.35 -4.70 -10.58
CA ASP A 67 2.62 -5.96 -10.58
C ASP A 67 3.49 -6.99 -9.83
N ALA A 68 3.19 -7.14 -8.54
CA ALA A 68 3.55 -8.24 -7.64
C ALA A 68 5.04 -8.64 -7.50
N ASP A 69 5.50 -8.69 -6.25
CA ASP A 69 6.68 -9.42 -5.81
C ASP A 69 8.03 -9.01 -6.45
N GLN A 70 8.71 -8.05 -5.81
CA GLN A 70 10.09 -8.26 -5.33
C GLN A 70 10.61 -7.02 -4.60
N ASN A 71 10.80 -7.16 -3.29
CA ASN A 71 11.74 -6.38 -2.47
C ASN A 71 11.42 -4.92 -2.11
N MET A 72 10.15 -4.58 -1.84
CA MET A 72 9.86 -3.43 -0.97
C MET A 72 9.77 -3.93 0.48
N VAL A 73 10.73 -3.54 1.33
CA VAL A 73 10.56 -3.51 2.79
C VAL A 73 9.61 -2.34 3.11
N ALA A 74 8.37 -2.46 2.66
CA ALA A 74 7.26 -1.64 3.06
C ALA A 74 6.41 -2.53 3.96
N GLU A 75 6.06 -2.05 5.16
CA GLU A 75 5.02 -2.72 5.94
C GLU A 75 3.79 -2.89 5.04
N PRO A 76 3.26 -4.10 4.87
CA PRO A 76 2.19 -4.35 3.92
C PRO A 76 0.98 -3.49 4.28
N ALA A 77 0.49 -2.76 3.29
CA ALA A 77 -0.80 -2.08 3.35
C ALA A 77 -1.84 -3.08 3.85
N VAL A 78 -2.60 -2.71 4.88
CA VAL A 78 -3.59 -3.48 5.67
C VAL A 78 -4.23 -4.70 4.95
N GLU A 79 -3.45 -5.74 4.67
CA GLU A 79 -3.89 -7.03 4.08
C GLU A 79 -4.83 -7.79 5.04
N TYR A 80 -4.92 -7.31 6.27
CA TYR A 80 -5.71 -7.86 7.35
C TYR A 80 -7.07 -7.17 7.54
N GLY A 81 -7.48 -6.23 6.68
CA GLY A 81 -8.80 -5.61 6.80
C GLY A 81 -9.92 -6.65 6.73
N ASP A 82 -9.88 -7.45 5.65
CA ASP A 82 -10.78 -8.58 5.45
C ASP A 82 -10.46 -9.76 6.37
N LEU A 83 -9.20 -9.97 6.76
CA LEU A 83 -8.88 -11.03 7.73
C LEU A 83 -9.41 -10.69 9.12
N LYS A 84 -9.40 -9.42 9.52
CA LYS A 84 -9.91 -8.95 10.83
C LYS A 84 -11.43 -9.04 10.88
N SER A 85 -12.13 -8.70 9.79
CA SER A 85 -13.57 -8.89 9.69
C SER A 85 -13.92 -10.38 9.72
N THR A 86 -13.20 -11.21 8.97
CA THR A 86 -13.38 -12.67 8.95
C THR A 86 -13.09 -13.31 10.32
N LEU A 87 -12.01 -12.91 11.00
CA LEU A 87 -11.66 -13.38 12.34
C LEU A 87 -12.74 -13.01 13.36
N LYS A 88 -13.30 -11.80 13.25
CA LYS A 88 -14.42 -11.36 14.10
C LYS A 88 -15.65 -12.24 13.89
N SER A 89 -16.04 -12.47 12.63
CA SER A 89 -17.15 -13.35 12.28
C SER A 89 -16.93 -14.79 12.79
N CYS A 90 -15.70 -15.32 12.66
CA CYS A 90 -15.36 -16.64 13.18
C CYS A 90 -15.47 -16.71 14.71
N LYS A 91 -15.04 -15.68 15.43
CA LYS A 91 -15.16 -15.61 16.90
C LYS A 91 -16.63 -15.57 17.36
N GLU A 92 -17.46 -14.79 16.67
CA GLU A 92 -18.89 -14.70 16.95
C GLU A 92 -19.61 -16.04 16.67
N MET A 93 -19.24 -16.72 15.58
CA MET A 93 -19.75 -18.05 15.26
C MET A 93 -19.35 -19.09 16.32
N VAL A 94 -18.08 -19.07 16.78
CA VAL A 94 -17.60 -19.97 17.83
C VAL A 94 -18.34 -19.74 19.16
N ALA A 95 -18.59 -18.49 19.53
CA ALA A 95 -19.36 -18.17 20.73
C ALA A 95 -20.79 -18.75 20.63
N THR A 96 -21.47 -18.49 19.51
CA THR A 96 -22.81 -19.01 19.24
C THR A 96 -22.87 -20.54 19.28
N LEU A 97 -21.90 -21.22 18.68
CA LEU A 97 -21.84 -22.68 18.67
C LEU A 97 -21.60 -23.26 20.07
N LYS A 98 -20.76 -22.62 20.89
CA LYS A 98 -20.54 -23.03 22.28
C LYS A 98 -21.81 -22.88 23.12
N ASP A 99 -22.53 -21.78 22.96
CA ASP A 99 -23.79 -21.55 23.66
C ASP A 99 -24.83 -22.61 23.25
N GLN A 100 -24.93 -22.92 21.95
CA GLN A 100 -25.81 -23.99 21.47
C GLN A 100 -25.44 -25.38 22.01
N ILE A 101 -24.14 -25.67 22.18
CA ILE A 101 -23.70 -26.93 22.79
C ILE A 101 -24.13 -26.97 24.27
N ASN A 102 -23.85 -25.91 25.03
CA ASN A 102 -24.23 -25.82 26.44
C ASN A 102 -25.74 -25.98 26.63
N ASP A 103 -26.55 -25.34 25.78
CA ASP A 103 -28.01 -25.46 25.83
C ASP A 103 -28.46 -26.90 25.53
N LYS A 104 -27.88 -27.55 24.52
CA LYS A 104 -28.19 -28.96 24.21
C LYS A 104 -27.79 -29.89 25.36
N GLU A 105 -26.63 -29.70 25.98
CA GLU A 105 -26.20 -30.46 27.16
C GLU A 105 -27.14 -30.26 28.35
N ARG A 106 -27.62 -29.03 28.55
CA ARG A 106 -28.61 -28.71 29.58
C ARG A 106 -29.95 -29.39 29.29
N ILE A 107 -30.42 -29.36 28.05
CA ILE A 107 -31.65 -30.07 27.63
C ILE A 107 -31.49 -31.57 27.88
N ILE A 108 -30.37 -32.18 27.47
CA ILE A 108 -30.08 -33.60 27.71
C ILE A 108 -30.11 -33.91 29.21
N THR A 109 -29.48 -33.06 30.03
CA THR A 109 -29.45 -33.22 31.49
C THR A 109 -30.86 -33.12 32.11
N LEU A 110 -31.70 -32.22 31.59
CA LEU A 110 -33.08 -32.09 32.05
C LEU A 110 -33.92 -33.29 31.62
N LEU A 111 -33.75 -33.77 30.38
CA LEU A 111 -34.44 -34.96 29.87
C LEU A 111 -34.02 -36.23 30.62
N SER A 112 -32.73 -36.40 30.92
CA SER A 112 -32.23 -37.53 31.70
C SER A 112 -32.69 -37.50 33.15
N LYS A 113 -32.80 -36.31 33.76
CA LYS A 113 -33.39 -36.12 35.09
C LYS A 113 -34.92 -36.25 35.11
N ALA A 114 -35.60 -35.99 33.99
CA ALA A 114 -37.04 -36.12 33.84
C ALA A 114 -37.48 -37.56 33.49
N GLN A 115 -36.54 -38.49 33.30
CA GLN A 115 -36.83 -39.93 33.26
C GLN A 115 -36.41 -40.66 34.54
N PRO A 116 -36.91 -40.30 35.75
CA PRO A 116 -37.07 -41.31 36.78
C PRO A 116 -38.30 -42.14 36.39
N ASP A 117 -38.11 -43.44 36.24
CA ASP A 117 -39.17 -44.46 36.12
C ASP A 117 -39.87 -44.56 34.75
N LYS A 118 -39.20 -45.28 33.84
CA LYS A 118 -39.90 -46.30 33.03
C LYS A 118 -39.36 -47.68 33.41
N LEU A 119 -39.83 -48.14 34.57
CA LEU A 119 -40.10 -49.56 34.85
C LEU A 119 -41.44 -49.93 34.22
#